data_AF-A0A022Q7Z1-F1
#
_entry.id   AF-A0A022Q7Z1-F1
#
_cell.length_a   1.000
_cell.length_b   1.000
_cell.length_c   1.000
_cell.angle_alpha   90.00
_cell.angle_beta   90.00
_cell.angle_gamma   90.00
#
_symmetry.space_group_name_H-M   'P 1'
#
loop_
_entity.id
_entity.type
_entity.pdbx_description
1 polymer ?
#
loop_
_entity_poly.entity_id
_entity_poly.type
_entity_poly.pdbx_seq_one_letter_code
_entity_poly.pdbx_strand_id
1 'polypeptide(L)'
;TNASSGCVAGERKALLKFKETLLDPSNRLSSWNEIIDRDCCAWRGITCSKSTGHVIGLDLGDRGDMFDNDDMARAEWLGDMLPDTLR
;
A
#
# COMPACT_ATOMS: atom_id res chain seq x y z
N THR A 1 -20.86 21.49 -0.18
CA THR A 1 -19.40 21.63 -0.27
C THR A 1 -18.87 20.35 -0.88
N ASN A 2 -18.20 20.43 -2.03
CA ASN A 2 -17.68 19.27 -2.74
C ASN A 2 -16.41 18.80 -2.01
N ALA A 3 -16.58 18.04 -0.93
CA ALA A 3 -15.48 17.36 -0.26
C ALA A 3 -15.02 16.27 -1.23
N SER A 4 -13.92 16.55 -1.93
CA SER A 4 -13.21 15.60 -2.78
C SER A 4 -13.16 14.26 -2.07
N SER A 5 -13.66 13.23 -2.74
CA SER A 5 -13.64 11.84 -2.30
C SER A 5 -12.19 11.44 -2.00
N GLY A 6 -11.79 11.56 -0.73
CA GLY A 6 -10.50 11.13 -0.22
C GLY A 6 -9.65 12.17 0.51
N CYS A 7 -8.56 11.69 1.10
CA CYS A 7 -7.62 12.47 1.91
C CYS A 7 -7.04 13.68 1.16
N VAL A 8 -6.57 14.69 1.90
CA VAL A 8 -6.10 15.94 1.27
C VAL A 8 -4.75 15.73 0.56
N ALA A 9 -4.48 16.52 -0.48
CA ALA A 9 -3.28 16.34 -1.32
C ALA A 9 -1.96 16.37 -0.53
N GLY A 10 -1.90 17.14 0.56
CA GLY A 10 -0.73 17.19 1.44
C GLY A 10 -0.48 15.88 2.18
N GLU A 11 -1.54 15.22 2.66
CA GLU A 11 -1.46 13.92 3.34
C GLU A 11 -1.01 12.84 2.37
N ARG A 12 -1.63 12.77 1.20
CA ARG A 12 -1.23 11.84 0.13
C ARG A 12 0.25 11.98 -0.21
N LYS A 13 0.74 13.21 -0.42
CA LYS A 13 2.14 13.47 -0.74
C LYS A 13 3.08 13.09 0.40
N ALA A 14 2.68 13.33 1.65
CA ALA A 14 3.47 12.94 2.81
C ALA A 14 3.59 11.40 2.94
N LEU A 15 2.50 10.67 2.71
CA LEU A 15 2.48 9.21 2.72
C LEU A 15 3.35 8.61 1.61
N LEU A 16 3.30 9.15 0.38
CA LEU A 16 4.16 8.67 -0.70
C LEU A 16 5.65 8.90 -0.42
N LYS A 17 6.00 10.09 0.09
CA LYS A 17 7.37 10.35 0.55
C LYS A 17 7.79 9.39 1.66
N PHE A 18 6.89 9.10 2.59
CA PHE A 18 7.15 8.16 3.67
C PHE A 18 7.40 6.75 3.11
N LYS A 19 6.59 6.29 2.15
CA LYS A 19 6.81 5.02 1.44
C LYS A 19 8.20 4.93 0.79
N GLU A 20 8.68 5.99 0.13
CA GLU A 20 10.01 6.04 -0.48
C GLU A 20 11.15 5.87 0.53
N THR A 21 10.91 6.19 1.81
CA THR A 21 11.93 6.07 2.87
C THR A 21 11.99 4.67 3.50
N LEU A 22 11.04 3.79 3.20
CA LEU A 22 10.94 2.47 3.81
C LEU A 22 11.42 1.38 2.85
N LEU A 23 12.17 0.41 3.38
CA LEU A 23 12.38 -0.85 2.70
C LEU A 23 11.15 -1.74 2.94
N ASP A 24 10.40 -2.00 1.87
CA ASP A 24 9.17 -2.81 1.91
C ASP A 24 9.34 -4.12 1.13
N PRO A 25 10.12 -5.08 1.65
CA PRO A 25 10.39 -6.34 0.94
C PRO A 25 9.13 -7.20 0.79
N SER A 26 8.16 -7.05 1.68
CA SER A 26 6.88 -7.75 1.66
C SER A 26 5.83 -7.04 0.81
N ASN A 27 6.16 -5.93 0.15
CA ASN A 27 5.28 -5.18 -0.75
C ASN A 27 3.94 -4.76 -0.13
N ARG A 28 3.91 -4.46 1.18
CA ARG A 28 2.68 -4.15 1.92
C ARG A 28 2.10 -2.80 1.54
N LEU A 29 2.95 -1.87 1.12
CA LEU A 29 2.59 -0.53 0.68
C LEU A 29 2.23 -0.47 -0.81
N SER A 30 1.96 -1.61 -1.45
CA SER A 30 1.62 -1.70 -2.88
C SER A 30 0.41 -0.85 -3.25
N SER A 31 -0.63 -0.83 -2.40
CA SER A 31 -1.84 -0.03 -2.59
C SER A 31 -1.63 1.49 -2.52
N TRP A 32 -0.49 1.94 -1.97
CA TRP A 32 -0.16 3.36 -1.88
C TRP A 32 0.33 3.86 -3.24
N ASN A 33 -0.62 4.13 -4.13
CA ASN A 33 -0.35 4.48 -5.51
C ASN A 33 -1.33 5.56 -5.99
N GLU A 34 -0.85 6.80 -6.07
CA GLU A 34 -1.68 7.93 -6.50
C GLU A 34 -2.08 7.93 -7.98
N ILE A 35 -1.48 7.06 -8.80
CA ILE A 35 -1.87 6.86 -10.21
C ILE A 35 -3.11 5.98 -10.28
N ILE A 36 -3.17 4.94 -9.43
CA ILE A 36 -4.30 4.00 -9.35
C ILE A 36 -5.44 4.59 -8.54
N ASP A 37 -5.14 5.08 -7.33
CA ASP A 37 -6.13 5.67 -6.43
C ASP A 37 -5.58 6.91 -5.72
N ARG A 38 -6.25 8.05 -5.94
CA ARG A 38 -5.93 9.31 -5.28
C ARG A 38 -6.54 9.43 -3.89
N ASP A 39 -7.50 8.58 -3.54
CA ASP A 39 -8.05 8.51 -2.20
C ASP A 39 -7.13 7.67 -1.32
N CYS A 40 -6.23 8.33 -0.59
CA CYS A 40 -5.35 7.59 0.32
C CYS A 40 -6.07 6.95 1.51
N CYS A 41 -7.34 7.26 1.77
CA CYS A 41 -8.15 6.56 2.77
C CYS A 41 -8.50 5.13 2.34
N ALA A 42 -8.42 4.82 1.05
CA ALA A 42 -8.59 3.47 0.52
C ALA A 42 -7.29 2.66 0.53
N TRP A 43 -6.15 3.28 0.82
CA TRP A 43 -4.87 2.59 0.88
C TRP A 43 -4.79 1.66 2.10
N ARG A 44 -4.15 0.51 1.93
CA ARG A 44 -3.96 -0.48 3.00
C ARG A 44 -3.24 0.16 4.18
N GLY A 45 -3.78 -0.06 5.38
CA GLY A 45 -3.19 0.44 6.63
C GLY A 45 -3.45 1.92 6.92
N ILE A 46 -4.21 2.64 6.07
CA ILE A 46 -4.60 4.03 6.34
C ILE A 46 -5.97 4.08 7.03
N THR A 47 -6.06 4.87 8.10
CA THR A 47 -7.33 5.20 8.75
C THR A 47 -7.60 6.69 8.62
N CYS A 48 -8.77 7.05 8.08
CA CYS A 48 -9.22 8.43 7.97
C CYS A 48 -10.37 8.76 8.93
N SER A 49 -10.45 10.02 9.34
CA SER A 49 -11.58 10.58 10.06
C SER A 49 -12.80 10.68 9.15
N LYS A 50 -13.92 10.08 9.55
CA LYS A 50 -15.18 10.14 8.79
C LYS A 50 -15.78 11.55 8.72
N SER A 51 -15.42 12.42 9.64
CA SER A 51 -15.97 13.79 9.72
C SER A 51 -15.16 14.80 8.90
N THR A 52 -13.84 14.62 8.83
CA THR A 52 -12.94 15.58 8.21
C THR A 52 -12.24 15.05 6.95
N GLY A 53 -12.24 13.74 6.72
CA GLY A 53 -11.50 13.09 5.64
C GLY A 53 -9.98 13.04 5.85
N HIS A 54 -9.49 13.52 7.00
CA HIS A 54 -8.06 13.55 7.31
C HIS A 54 -7.53 12.19 7.76
N VAL A 55 -6.26 11.93 7.45
CA VAL A 55 -5.55 10.73 7.92
C VAL A 55 -5.29 10.86 9.41
N ILE A 56 -5.78 9.90 10.20
CA ILE A 56 -5.67 9.88 11.66
C ILE A 56 -4.95 8.64 12.20
N GLY A 57 -4.66 7.67 11.34
CA GLY A 57 -3.97 6.44 11.72
C GLY A 57 -3.22 5.83 10.56
N LEU A 58 -2.07 5.26 10.89
CA LEU A 58 -1.21 4.51 9.98
C LEU A 58 -0.79 3.22 10.67
N ASP A 59 -1.14 2.08 10.06
CA ASP A 59 -0.78 0.75 10.54
C ASP A 59 0.12 0.03 9.54
N LEU A 60 1.35 -0.21 9.97
CA LEU A 60 2.41 -0.93 9.24
C LEU A 60 2.72 -2.30 9.88
N GLY A 61 1.98 -2.67 10.93
CA GLY A 61 2.25 -3.87 11.71
C GLY A 61 1.96 -5.13 10.90
N ASP A 62 2.85 -6.12 11.01
CA ASP A 62 2.69 -7.43 10.37
C ASP A 62 1.60 -8.20 11.14
N ARG A 63 0.34 -7.97 10.75
CA ARG A 63 -0.69 -8.92 11.12
C ARG A 63 -0.42 -10.12 10.24
N GLY A 64 -0.34 -11.32 10.81
CA GLY A 64 -0.44 -12.54 10.02
C GLY A 64 -1.87 -12.68 9.47
N ASP A 65 -2.34 -11.68 8.73
CA ASP A 65 -3.66 -11.64 8.13
C ASP A 65 -3.63 -12.52 6.89
N MET A 66 -4.29 -13.66 7.05
CA MET A 66 -4.57 -14.64 6.03
C MET A 66 -5.18 -13.98 4.79
N PHE A 67 -4.40 -13.94 3.70
CA PHE A 67 -4.80 -13.81 2.30
C PHE A 67 -5.60 -12.56 1.89
N ASP A 68 -4.90 -11.46 1.61
CA ASP A 68 -5.38 -10.48 0.64
C ASP A 68 -5.09 -11.00 -0.79
N ASN A 69 -6.13 -11.19 -1.61
CA ASN A 69 -6.03 -11.74 -2.97
C ASN A 69 -5.28 -10.84 -3.98
N ASP A 70 -4.87 -9.63 -3.57
CA ASP A 70 -4.22 -8.64 -4.44
C ASP A 70 -2.70 -8.87 -4.60
N ASP A 71 -2.08 -9.69 -3.75
CA ASP A 71 -0.64 -9.99 -3.83
C ASP A 71 -0.30 -11.15 -4.80
N MET A 72 -1.32 -11.85 -5.34
CA MET A 72 -1.10 -12.96 -6.28
C MET A 72 -0.63 -12.51 -7.68
N ALA A 73 -0.66 -11.21 -7.98
CA ALA A 73 -0.19 -10.68 -9.27
C ALA A 73 1.33 -10.42 -9.32
N ARG A 74 2.10 -10.75 -8.27
CA ARG A 74 3.57 -10.56 -8.25
C ARG A 74 4.37 -11.82 -7.95
N ALA A 75 3.76 -13.00 -8.03
CA ALA A 75 4.45 -14.29 -7.96
C ALA A 75 4.98 -14.75 -9.33
N GLU A 76 5.56 -13.86 -10.14
CA GLU A 76 6.37 -14.19 -11.32
C GLU A 76 7.80 -14.65 -10.96
N TRP A 77 8.10 -14.99 -9.70
CA TRP A 77 9.45 -15.37 -9.26
C TRP A 77 9.64 -16.85 -8.90
N LEU A 78 8.71 -17.74 -9.25
CA LEU A 78 8.95 -19.20 -9.19
C LEU A 78 9.74 -19.73 -10.42
N GLY A 79 10.39 -18.85 -11.19
CA GLY A 79 11.25 -19.22 -12.32
C GLY A 79 12.73 -19.44 -11.97
N ASP A 80 13.21 -18.93 -10.83
CA ASP A 80 14.66 -18.85 -10.55
C ASP A 80 15.14 -19.76 -9.40
N MET A 81 14.34 -20.77 -8.99
CA MET A 81 14.74 -21.69 -7.92
C MET A 81 15.28 -23.05 -8.38
N LEU A 82 15.51 -23.26 -9.68
CA LEU A 82 16.29 -24.40 -10.15
C LEU A 82 17.74 -23.97 -10.38
N PRO A 83 18.73 -24.49 -9.62
CA PRO A 83 20.12 -24.28 -9.98
C PRO A 83 20.38 -24.92 -11.35
N ASP A 84 21.15 -24.23 -12.20
CA ASP A 84 21.62 -24.66 -13.54
C ASP A 84 22.46 -25.96 -13.55
N THR A 85 22.43 -26.74 -12.47
CA THR A 85 23.20 -27.97 -12.28
C THR A 85 22.35 -29.25 -12.35
N LEU A 86 21.02 -29.16 -12.51
CA LEU A 86 20.15 -30.31 -12.72
C LEU A 86 19.62 -30.37 -14.15
N ARG A 87 20.49 -30.94 -15.00
CA ARG A 87 20.41 -31.31 -16.43
C ARG A 87 19.04 -31.40 -17.10
#